data_AF-A0A948XEV0-F1
#
_entry.id   AF-A0A948XEV0-F1
#
_cell.length_a   1.000
_cell.length_b   1.000
_cell.length_c   1.000
_cell.angle_alpha   90.00
_cell.angle_beta   90.00
_cell.angle_gamma   90.00
#
_symmetry.space_group_name_H-M   'P 1'
#
loop_
_entity.id
_entity.type
_entity.pdbx_description
1 polymer ?
#
loop_
_entity_poly.entity_id
_entity_poly.type
_entity_poly.pdbx_seq_one_letter_code
_entity_poly.pdbx_strand_id
1 'polypeptide(L)'
;MTGFDPLRTLRVAYRQPLRPTPGQMVTRFRVVRATKGETRRTWQIAHHVEGATCGVVFQPGKEYVVIAGAWQSRMSTGLCQQAQFSLAEYEVAARR
;
A
#
# COMPACT_ATOMS: atom_id res chain seq x y z
N MET A 1 -15.41 -16.71 14.41
CA MET A 1 -14.49 -15.58 14.65
C MET A 1 -13.83 -15.25 13.32
N THR A 2 -14.31 -14.23 12.61
CA THR A 2 -13.78 -13.85 11.30
C THR A 2 -12.46 -13.12 11.50
N GLY A 3 -11.37 -13.76 11.06
CA GLY A 3 -10.01 -13.23 11.16
C GLY A 3 -9.92 -11.86 10.48
N PHE A 4 -9.64 -10.83 11.26
CA PHE A 4 -9.40 -9.49 10.76
C PHE A 4 -7.99 -9.49 10.15
N ASP A 5 -7.87 -9.77 8.86
CA ASP A 5 -6.58 -9.70 8.19
C ASP A 5 -6.18 -8.23 8.04
N PRO A 6 -5.14 -7.76 8.76
CA PRO A 6 -4.77 -6.35 8.77
C PRO A 6 -4.02 -5.95 7.50
N LEU A 7 -3.65 -6.91 6.64
CA LEU A 7 -2.84 -6.69 5.45
C LEU A 7 -3.72 -6.62 4.19
N ARG A 8 -3.46 -5.60 3.38
CA ARG A 8 -4.09 -5.41 2.07
C ARG A 8 -3.04 -5.42 0.99
N THR A 9 -3.23 -6.26 -0.03
CA THR A 9 -2.38 -6.29 -1.23
C THR A 9 -3.16 -5.66 -2.38
N LEU A 10 -2.67 -4.52 -2.87
CA LEU A 10 -3.38 -3.67 -3.80
C LEU A 10 -2.48 -3.32 -4.99
N ARG A 11 -3.00 -3.47 -6.21
CA ARG A 11 -2.47 -2.73 -7.36
C ARG A 11 -3.09 -1.35 -7.36
N VAL A 12 -2.27 -0.32 -7.27
CA VAL A 12 -2.69 1.07 -7.12
C VAL A 12 -2.05 1.98 -8.14
N ALA A 13 -2.79 2.96 -8.63
CA ALA A 13 -2.27 4.07 -9.40
C ALA A 13 -2.14 5.30 -8.49
N TYR A 14 -0.98 5.96 -8.50
CA TYR A 14 -0.78 7.20 -7.77
C TYR A 14 -1.76 8.27 -8.27
N ARG A 15 -2.45 8.96 -7.35
CA ARG A 15 -3.37 10.06 -7.67
C ARG A 15 -2.79 11.41 -7.27
N GLN A 16 -2.51 11.60 -5.99
CA GLN A 16 -1.99 12.87 -5.44
C GLN A 16 -1.49 12.70 -4.00
N PRO A 17 -0.54 13.52 -3.54
CA PRO A 17 -0.24 13.63 -2.13
C PRO A 17 -1.40 14.35 -1.43
N LEU A 18 -1.68 13.98 -0.18
CA LEU A 18 -2.73 14.62 0.62
C LEU A 18 -2.16 15.48 1.74
N ARG A 19 -1.21 14.93 2.51
CA ARG A 19 -0.60 15.62 3.66
C ARG A 19 0.85 15.15 3.83
N PRO A 20 1.84 16.01 3.61
CA PRO A 20 3.21 15.78 4.07
C PRO A 20 3.34 16.21 5.54
N THR A 21 3.98 15.38 6.33
CA THR A 21 4.54 15.73 7.66
C THR A 21 6.04 15.46 7.60
N PRO A 22 6.87 16.06 8.47
CA PRO A 22 8.31 15.74 8.49
C PRO A 22 8.53 14.22 8.57
N GLY A 23 9.28 13.66 7.62
CA GLY A 23 9.59 12.22 7.52
C GLY A 23 8.46 11.30 7.04
N GLN A 24 7.24 11.79 6.80
CA GLN A 24 6.09 10.98 6.36
C GLN A 24 5.22 11.67 5.30
N MET A 25 4.64 10.89 4.39
CA MET A 25 3.69 11.37 3.40
C MET A 25 2.44 10.49 3.35
N VAL A 26 1.27 11.12 3.25
CA VAL A 26 0.02 10.41 2.93
C VAL A 26 -0.29 10.59 1.47
N THR A 27 -0.42 9.48 0.73
CA THR A 27 -0.75 9.48 -0.69
C THR A 27 -2.12 8.87 -0.93
N ARG A 28 -2.91 9.53 -1.78
CA ARG A 28 -4.16 8.96 -2.30
C ARG A 28 -3.85 8.10 -3.51
N PHE A 29 -4.35 6.88 -3.47
CA PHE A 29 -4.19 5.86 -4.49
C PHE A 29 -5.54 5.45 -5.06
N ARG A 30 -5.66 5.41 -6.39
CA ARG A 30 -6.77 4.72 -7.04
C ARG A 30 -6.46 3.23 -7.02
N VAL A 31 -7.38 2.42 -6.52
CA VAL A 31 -7.22 0.96 -6.56
C VAL A 31 -7.59 0.48 -7.96
N VAL A 32 -6.61 -0.14 -8.62
CA VAL A 32 -6.81 -0.81 -9.92
C VAL A 32 -7.30 -2.23 -9.67
N ARG A 33 -6.74 -2.91 -8.66
CA ARG A 33 -7.14 -4.25 -8.25
C ARG A 33 -6.80 -4.46 -6.78
N ALA A 34 -7.69 -5.11 -6.03
CA ALA A 34 -7.38 -5.62 -4.70
C ALA A 34 -7.22 -7.14 -4.80
N THR A 35 -6.05 -7.63 -4.40
CA THR A 35 -5.73 -9.06 -4.39
C THR A 35 -6.09 -9.68 -3.03
N LYS A 36 -5.97 -8.89 -1.95
CA LYS A 36 -6.31 -9.33 -0.59
C LYS A 36 -6.89 -8.17 0.22
N GLY A 37 -7.97 -8.42 0.95
CA GLY A 37 -8.68 -7.42 1.76
C GLY A 37 -9.80 -6.68 1.02
N GLU A 38 -10.31 -5.63 1.66
CA GLU A 38 -11.50 -4.88 1.21
C GLU A 38 -11.27 -4.13 -0.11
N THR A 39 -12.20 -4.33 -1.04
CA THR A 39 -12.28 -3.68 -2.35
C THR A 39 -12.86 -2.27 -2.24
N ARG A 40 -12.03 -1.30 -1.85
CA ARG A 40 -12.34 0.13 -2.02
C ARG A 40 -11.80 0.63 -3.35
N ARG A 41 -12.48 1.62 -3.95
CA ARG A 41 -12.00 2.29 -5.19
C ARG A 41 -10.77 3.17 -4.94
N THR A 42 -10.55 3.59 -3.71
CA THR A 42 -9.47 4.51 -3.35
C THR A 42 -9.01 4.22 -1.94
N TRP A 43 -7.69 4.27 -1.73
CA TRP A 43 -7.08 4.20 -0.40
C TRP A 43 -6.20 5.41 -0.16
N GLN A 44 -6.14 5.85 1.10
CA GLN A 44 -5.15 6.79 1.58
C GLN A 44 -4.13 5.98 2.36
N ILE A 45 -2.88 6.00 1.92
CA ILE A 45 -1.83 5.18 2.51
C ILE A 45 -0.73 6.12 3.01
N ALA A 46 -0.42 6.03 4.29
CA ALA A 46 0.70 6.70 4.92
C ALA A 46 1.99 5.91 4.65
N HIS A 47 3.09 6.62 4.45
CA HIS A 47 4.40 6.02 4.27
C HIS A 47 5.49 6.97 4.72
N HIS A 48 6.61 6.42 5.18
CA HIS A 48 7.81 7.21 5.43
C HIS A 48 8.49 7.53 4.10
N VAL A 49 9.25 8.63 4.04
CA VAL A 49 10.03 9.01 2.83
C VAL A 49 11.54 8.86 3.03
N GLU A 50 11.99 8.68 4.27
CA GLU A 50 13.40 8.55 4.62
C GLU A 50 13.85 7.08 4.64
N GLY A 51 14.98 6.77 4.00
CA GLY A 51 15.47 5.40 3.88
C GLY A 51 15.71 4.70 5.23
N ALA A 52 16.21 5.43 6.23
CA ALA A 52 16.45 4.90 7.59
C ALA A 52 15.17 4.41 8.31
N THR A 53 13.98 4.82 7.82
CA THR A 53 12.68 4.42 8.37
C THR A 53 11.88 3.57 7.38
N CYS A 54 12.57 2.81 6.52
CA CYS A 54 11.95 2.03 5.44
C CYS A 54 11.15 2.90 4.47
N GLY A 55 11.59 4.13 4.22
CA GLY A 55 10.86 5.10 3.42
C GLY A 55 10.74 4.72 1.95
N VAL A 56 9.59 4.96 1.36
CA VAL A 56 9.27 4.68 -0.04
C VAL A 56 8.78 5.95 -0.73
N VAL A 57 9.21 6.16 -1.97
CA VAL A 57 8.74 7.29 -2.77
C VAL A 57 7.90 6.77 -3.94
N PHE A 58 6.66 7.22 -4.01
CA PHE A 58 5.76 6.93 -5.13
C PHE A 58 5.71 8.11 -6.09
N GLN A 59 5.66 7.81 -7.39
CA GLN A 59 5.63 8.80 -8.45
C GLN A 59 4.22 8.93 -9.04
N PRO A 60 3.77 10.17 -9.35
CA PRO A 60 2.54 10.39 -10.09
C PRO A 60 2.48 9.63 -11.42
N GLY A 61 1.29 9.11 -11.76
CA GLY A 61 1.04 8.40 -13.02
C GLY A 61 1.56 6.97 -13.09
N LYS A 62 2.30 6.48 -12.08
CA LYS A 62 2.76 5.09 -12.03
C LYS A 62 1.81 4.18 -11.26
N GLU A 63 1.78 2.91 -11.68
CA GLU A 63 1.10 1.84 -10.97
C GLU A 63 2.08 1.05 -10.09
N TYR A 64 1.62 0.64 -8.92
CA TYR A 64 2.41 -0.05 -7.90
C TYR A 64 1.62 -1.21 -7.32
N VAL A 65 2.35 -2.24 -6.88
CA VAL A 65 1.81 -3.23 -5.95
C VAL A 65 2.18 -2.78 -4.55
N VAL A 66 1.19 -2.54 -3.72
CA VAL A 66 1.36 -2.07 -2.35
C VAL A 66 0.78 -3.10 -1.40
N ILE A 67 1.61 -3.53 -0.45
CA ILE A 67 1.19 -4.26 0.73
C ILE A 67 1.10 -3.23 1.84
N ALA A 68 -0.12 -2.99 2.32
CA ALA A 68 -0.37 -2.01 3.36
C ALA A 68 -1.02 -2.70 4.56
N GLY A 69 -0.52 -2.37 5.76
CA GLY A 69 -1.08 -2.81 7.03
C GLY A 69 -1.98 -1.74 7.65
N ALA A 70 -2.93 -2.14 8.47
CA ALA A 70 -3.66 -1.23 9.33
C ALA A 70 -2.86 -0.94 10.62
N TRP A 71 -2.51 0.32 10.87
CA TRP A 71 -1.86 0.79 12.10
C TRP A 71 -2.56 2.06 12.62
N GLN A 72 -2.95 2.07 13.90
CA GLN A 72 -3.66 3.19 14.54
C GLN A 72 -4.84 3.73 13.70
N SER A 73 -5.65 2.81 13.15
CA SER A 73 -6.80 3.13 12.27
C SER A 73 -6.46 3.77 10.91
N ARG A 74 -5.20 3.71 10.47
CA ARG A 74 -4.73 4.19 9.16
C ARG A 74 -4.04 3.08 8.39
N MET A 75 -4.15 3.11 7.06
CA MET A 75 -3.34 2.23 6.21
C MET A 75 -1.93 2.79 6.10
N SER A 76 -0.92 1.95 6.32
CA SER A 76 0.49 2.31 6.17
C SER A 76 1.26 1.31 5.32
N THR A 77 2.28 1.79 4.61
CA THR A 77 3.22 0.95 3.86
C THR A 77 4.64 1.50 3.97
N GLY A 78 5.63 0.68 3.64
CA GLY A 78 7.05 1.05 3.58
C GLY A 78 7.87 -0.03 2.86
N LEU A 79 9.15 0.26 2.58
CA LEU A 79 10.06 -0.68 1.91
C LEU A 79 10.18 -2.02 2.65
N CYS A 80 10.13 -2.00 3.97
CA CYS A 80 10.21 -3.22 4.79
C CYS A 80 8.97 -4.11 4.68
N GLN A 81 7.88 -3.61 4.10
CA GLN A 81 6.65 -4.35 3.82
C GLN A 81 6.47 -4.65 2.33
N GLN A 82 7.38 -4.20 1.46
CA GLN A 82 7.26 -4.44 0.04
C GLN A 82 7.45 -5.92 -0.29
N ALA A 83 6.66 -6.36 -1.27
CA ALA A 83 6.81 -7.65 -1.92
C ALA A 83 8.24 -7.80 -2.46
N GLN A 84 8.96 -8.85 -2.02
CA GLN A 84 10.20 -9.28 -2.68
C GLN A 84 9.93 -10.12 -3.94
N PHE A 85 8.66 -10.45 -4.18
CA PHE A 85 8.20 -11.29 -5.28
C PHE A 85 7.45 -10.46 -6.32
N SER A 86 7.36 -10.97 -7.54
CA SER A 86 6.60 -10.35 -8.61
C SER A 86 5.09 -10.32 -8.30
N LEU A 87 4.36 -9.41 -8.95
CA LEU A 87 2.89 -9.35 -8.85
C LEU A 87 2.24 -10.70 -9.22
N ALA A 88 2.76 -11.38 -10.25
CA ALA A 88 2.23 -12.65 -10.71
C ALA A 88 2.31 -13.72 -9.60
N GLU A 89 3.43 -13.78 -8.88
CA GLU A 89 3.61 -14.68 -7.74
C GLU A 89 2.62 -14.36 -6.60
N TYR A 90 2.39 -13.07 -6.31
CA TYR A 90 1.36 -12.66 -5.34
C TYR A 90 -0.05 -13.06 -5.77
N GLU A 91 -0.39 -12.89 -7.05
CA GLU A 91 -1.70 -13.27 -7.56
C GLU A 91 -1.92 -14.78 -7.55
N VAL A 92 -0.87 -15.59 -7.71
CA VAL A 92 -0.95 -17.05 -7.56
C VAL A 92 -1.14 -17.43 -6.10
N ALA A 93 -0.36 -16.85 -5.19
CA ALA A 93 -0.47 -17.13 -3.76
C ALA A 93 -1.83 -16.76 -3.16
N ALA A 94 -2.48 -15.70 -3.67
CA ALA A 94 -3.77 -15.23 -3.17
C ALA A 94 -5.00 -15.96 -3.75
N ARG A 95 -4.82 -16.89 -4.69
CA ARG A 95 -5.91 -17.71 -5.27
C ARG A 95 -6.22 -18.99 -4.48
N ARG A 96 -5.48 -19.25 -3.40
CA ARG A 96 -5.69 -20.38 -2.48
C ARG A 96 -6.36 -19.90 -1.21
#